data_AF-A0A5N6PR99-F1
#
_entry.id   AF-A0A5N6PR99-F1
#
_cell.length_a   1.000
_cell.length_b   1.000
_cell.length_c   1.000
_cell.angle_alpha   90.00
_cell.angle_beta   90.00
_cell.angle_gamma   90.00
#
_symmetry.space_group_name_H-M   'P 1'
#
loop_
_entity.id
_entity.type
_entity.pdbx_description
1 polymer ?
#
loop_
_entity_poly.entity_id
_entity_poly.type
_entity_poly.pdbx_seq_one_letter_code
_entity_poly.pdbx_strand_id
1 'polypeptide(L)'
;MSALRLVDEDVVPETHVVPKVVLGISAIASPSEKQVKLVGEPSSGMLLETEMGAAEERARALNEEVERYAHELQCQQVVNDSIMHDNECQQEKLRVLEGKVEMAHEFLDEKHAALDSAQDDLMTSRVEVARLQEEVQGLRVKVQRLGVSQRTLVRDWEWLVAEGCQRVFERIRGSNEYVQLLGDVNSACMAVGYQNGLRAGYKYAAQGTVLEDSTCYDPTAQQWMTDATLALAAVTPSILSQLAATPHISLDEFQALTSVVDPNTPGV
;
A
#
# COMPACT_ATOMS: atom_id res chain seq x y z
N MET A 1 -10.39 9.64 -12.26
CA MET A 1 -9.60 8.42 -12.08
C MET A 1 -10.50 7.25 -12.43
N SER A 2 -10.05 6.46 -13.39
CA SER A 2 -10.88 5.62 -14.26
C SER A 2 -11.46 4.39 -13.55
N ALA A 3 -12.75 4.15 -13.78
CA ALA A 3 -13.47 2.96 -13.38
C ALA A 3 -13.02 1.77 -14.23
N LEU A 4 -12.49 0.73 -13.61
CA LEU A 4 -12.19 -0.55 -14.26
C LEU A 4 -13.48 -1.37 -14.32
N ARG A 5 -13.96 -1.62 -15.54
CA ARG A 5 -15.04 -2.57 -15.85
C ARG A 5 -14.49 -3.99 -15.70
N LEU A 6 -15.09 -4.77 -14.80
CA LEU A 6 -15.00 -6.23 -14.80
C LEU A 6 -15.76 -6.76 -16.02
N VAL A 7 -15.10 -7.56 -16.83
CA VAL A 7 -15.69 -8.34 -17.92
C VAL A 7 -15.83 -9.77 -17.41
N ASP A 8 -17.06 -10.26 -17.40
CA ASP A 8 -17.40 -11.66 -17.17
C ASP A 8 -16.82 -12.51 -18.32
N GLU A 9 -15.98 -13.50 -17.99
CA GLU A 9 -15.62 -14.56 -18.92
C GLU A 9 -16.50 -15.80 -18.63
N ASP A 10 -17.39 -16.07 -19.58
CA ASP A 10 -18.20 -17.29 -19.66
C ASP A 10 -17.30 -18.53 -19.73
N VAL A 11 -17.32 -19.34 -18.68
CA VAL A 11 -16.71 -20.67 -18.64
C VAL A 11 -17.61 -21.63 -19.42
N VAL A 12 -17.17 -22.03 -20.61
CA VAL A 12 -17.80 -23.10 -21.40
C VAL A 12 -17.37 -24.46 -20.83
N PRO A 13 -18.30 -25.38 -20.49
CA PRO A 13 -17.93 -26.71 -20.05
C PRO A 13 -17.56 -27.58 -21.26
N GLU A 14 -16.30 -28.01 -21.35
CA GLU A 14 -15.86 -29.05 -22.27
C GLU A 14 -16.51 -30.38 -21.91
N THR A 15 -17.26 -30.95 -22.85
CA THR A 15 -17.86 -32.28 -22.72
C THR A 15 -16.92 -33.32 -23.33
N HIS A 16 -16.43 -34.23 -22.48
CA HIS A 16 -15.63 -35.38 -22.91
C HIS A 16 -16.48 -36.34 -23.76
N VAL A 17 -16.13 -36.46 -25.04
CA VAL A 17 -16.66 -37.51 -25.93
C VAL A 17 -15.74 -38.73 -25.82
N VAL A 18 -16.24 -39.81 -25.21
CA VAL A 18 -15.56 -41.11 -25.13
C VAL A 18 -15.87 -41.92 -26.40
N PRO A 19 -14.88 -42.51 -27.09
CA PRO A 19 -15.15 -43.37 -28.23
C PRO A 19 -15.68 -44.75 -27.77
N LYS A 20 -16.88 -45.11 -28.25
CA LYS A 20 -17.43 -46.47 -28.13
C LYS A 20 -16.64 -47.43 -29.02
N VAL A 21 -15.86 -48.32 -28.41
CA VAL A 21 -15.26 -49.48 -29.09
C VAL A 21 -16.33 -50.57 -29.23
N VAL A 22 -16.72 -50.86 -30.47
CA VAL A 22 -17.65 -51.96 -30.80
C VAL A 22 -16.82 -53.21 -31.08
N LEU A 23 -16.85 -54.18 -30.15
CA LEU A 23 -16.31 -55.52 -30.35
C LEU A 23 -17.24 -56.32 -31.28
N GLY A 24 -16.83 -56.48 -32.54
CA GLY A 24 -17.47 -57.39 -33.49
C GLY A 24 -17.03 -58.83 -33.23
N ILE A 25 -17.89 -59.63 -32.59
CA ILE A 25 -17.71 -61.07 -32.44
C ILE A 25 -18.35 -61.73 -33.66
N SER A 26 -17.56 -62.12 -34.65
CA SER A 26 -18.04 -62.89 -35.80
C SER A 26 -18.28 -64.34 -35.38
N ALA A 27 -19.52 -64.79 -35.56
CA ALA A 27 -19.96 -66.16 -35.33
C ALA A 27 -19.30 -67.15 -36.29
N ILE A 28 -18.65 -68.18 -35.75
CA ILE A 28 -18.16 -69.33 -36.52
C ILE A 28 -19.33 -70.31 -36.62
N ALA A 29 -19.92 -70.40 -37.80
CA ALA A 29 -21.00 -71.34 -38.08
C ALA A 29 -20.46 -72.77 -38.21
N SER A 30 -20.96 -73.68 -37.37
CA SER A 30 -20.74 -75.12 -37.47
C SER A 30 -21.31 -75.68 -38.80
N PRO A 31 -20.60 -76.57 -39.52
CA PRO A 31 -21.17 -77.25 -40.67
C PRO A 31 -22.16 -78.33 -40.24
N SER A 32 -23.24 -78.43 -40.99
CA SER A 32 -24.35 -79.36 -40.83
C SER A 32 -23.97 -80.80 -41.19
N GLU A 33 -24.29 -81.74 -40.29
CA GLU A 33 -24.33 -83.17 -40.58
C GLU A 33 -25.35 -83.48 -41.68
N LYS A 34 -24.87 -83.86 -42.87
CA LYS A 34 -25.68 -84.51 -43.90
C LYS A 34 -25.52 -86.03 -43.80
N GLN A 35 -26.67 -86.69 -43.65
CA GLN A 35 -26.88 -88.13 -43.62
C GLN A 35 -26.32 -88.85 -44.86
N VAL A 36 -25.76 -90.05 -44.67
CA VAL A 36 -25.60 -91.04 -45.74
C VAL A 36 -26.26 -92.35 -45.34
N LYS A 37 -27.14 -92.79 -46.23
CA LYS A 37 -28.09 -93.89 -46.17
C LYS A 37 -27.42 -95.17 -46.70
N LEU A 38 -27.35 -96.23 -45.90
CA LEU A 38 -26.85 -97.56 -46.29
C LEU A 38 -27.87 -98.25 -47.21
N VAL A 39 -27.50 -98.49 -48.48
CA VAL A 39 -28.24 -99.31 -49.45
C VAL A 39 -27.27 -100.14 -50.28
N GLY A 40 -27.47 -101.47 -50.29
CA GLY A 40 -27.24 -102.34 -51.46
C GLY A 40 -25.90 -103.07 -51.53
N GLU A 41 -25.90 -104.37 -51.21
CA GLU A 41 -24.91 -105.33 -51.70
C GLU A 41 -24.97 -105.47 -53.24
N PRO A 42 -23.83 -105.70 -53.91
CA PRO A 42 -23.78 -106.85 -54.81
C PRO A 42 -22.44 -107.62 -54.84
N SER A 43 -22.59 -108.94 -54.87
CA SER A 43 -21.94 -109.92 -55.75
C SER A 43 -20.41 -109.87 -55.97
N SER A 44 -19.78 -110.71 -55.15
CA SER A 44 -18.49 -111.37 -55.27
C SER A 44 -18.12 -111.86 -56.69
N GLY A 45 -16.90 -111.54 -57.14
CA GLY A 45 -16.20 -112.39 -58.13
C GLY A 45 -15.20 -111.72 -59.08
N MET A 46 -15.34 -110.42 -59.40
CA MET A 46 -14.49 -109.71 -60.37
C MET A 46 -14.30 -108.21 -60.02
N LEU A 47 -14.20 -107.90 -58.73
CA LEU A 47 -14.36 -106.54 -58.16
C LEU A 47 -13.07 -106.00 -57.50
N LEU A 48 -11.99 -106.79 -57.44
CA LEU A 48 -10.76 -106.44 -56.71
C LEU A 48 -9.87 -105.43 -57.44
N GLU A 49 -9.88 -105.35 -58.77
CA GLU A 49 -9.06 -104.37 -59.52
C GLU A 49 -9.71 -102.99 -59.59
N THR A 50 -11.05 -102.92 -59.69
CA THR A 50 -11.81 -101.66 -59.76
C THR A 50 -11.94 -100.98 -58.39
N GLU A 51 -12.08 -101.75 -57.30
CA GLU A 51 -12.06 -101.20 -55.94
C GLU A 51 -10.68 -100.71 -55.51
N MET A 52 -9.62 -101.38 -55.95
CA MET A 52 -8.24 -100.95 -55.70
C MET A 52 -7.92 -99.64 -56.42
N GLY A 53 -8.31 -99.49 -57.70
CA GLY A 53 -8.19 -98.22 -58.42
C GLY A 53 -9.02 -97.08 -57.80
N ALA A 54 -10.25 -97.35 -57.37
CA ALA A 54 -11.08 -96.36 -56.68
C ALA A 54 -10.59 -96.02 -55.27
N ALA A 55 -9.87 -96.94 -54.60
CA ALA A 55 -9.21 -96.68 -53.32
C ALA A 55 -7.94 -95.85 -53.50
N GLU A 56 -7.18 -96.10 -54.56
CA GLU A 56 -5.96 -95.34 -54.90
C GLU A 56 -6.29 -93.90 -55.33
N GLU A 57 -7.36 -93.70 -56.11
CA GLU A 57 -7.85 -92.36 -56.47
C GLU A 57 -8.36 -91.60 -55.23
N ARG A 58 -9.05 -92.28 -54.30
CA ARG A 58 -9.47 -91.71 -53.00
C ARG A 58 -8.28 -91.37 -52.12
N ALA A 59 -7.24 -92.21 -52.09
CA ALA A 59 -6.01 -91.94 -51.36
C ALA A 59 -5.27 -90.73 -51.93
N ARG A 60 -5.22 -90.57 -53.26
CA ARG A 60 -4.66 -89.40 -53.93
C ARG A 60 -5.46 -88.13 -53.61
N ALA A 61 -6.78 -88.17 -53.71
CA ALA A 61 -7.65 -87.04 -53.39
C ALA A 61 -7.53 -86.63 -51.90
N LEU A 62 -7.47 -87.61 -51.00
CA LEU A 62 -7.24 -87.37 -49.57
C LEU A 62 -5.86 -86.76 -49.32
N ASN A 63 -4.83 -87.23 -50.03
CA ASN A 63 -3.48 -86.67 -49.94
C ASN A 63 -3.45 -85.21 -50.43
N GLU A 64 -4.09 -84.89 -51.55
CA GLU A 64 -4.23 -83.51 -52.04
C GLU A 64 -5.02 -82.61 -51.08
N GLU A 65 -6.01 -83.17 -50.37
CA GLU A 65 -6.76 -82.45 -49.34
C GLU A 65 -5.92 -82.23 -48.06
N VAL A 66 -5.13 -83.21 -47.65
CA VAL A 66 -4.16 -83.06 -46.55
C VAL A 66 -3.10 -82.00 -46.87
N GLU A 67 -2.53 -82.02 -48.09
CA GLU A 67 -1.57 -81.00 -48.53
C GLU A 67 -2.20 -79.61 -48.61
N ARG A 68 -3.47 -79.50 -49.06
CA ARG A 68 -4.23 -78.24 -49.01
C ARG A 68 -4.41 -77.74 -47.57
N TYR A 69 -4.83 -78.59 -46.65
CA TYR A 69 -4.98 -78.22 -45.24
C TYR A 69 -3.64 -77.85 -44.59
N ALA A 70 -2.56 -78.56 -44.91
CA ALA A 70 -1.23 -78.24 -44.43
C ALA A 70 -0.78 -76.85 -44.92
N HIS A 71 -0.99 -76.56 -46.20
CA HIS A 71 -0.72 -75.24 -46.77
C HIS A 71 -1.59 -74.14 -46.15
N GLU A 72 -2.90 -74.39 -45.96
CA GLU A 72 -3.81 -73.42 -45.32
C GLU A 72 -3.42 -73.14 -43.87
N LEU A 73 -3.05 -74.18 -43.11
CA LEU A 73 -2.54 -74.03 -41.76
C LEU A 73 -1.23 -73.22 -41.74
N GLN A 74 -0.33 -73.45 -42.69
CA GLN A 74 0.90 -72.67 -42.85
C GLN A 74 0.59 -71.18 -43.16
N CYS A 75 -0.33 -70.91 -44.08
CA CYS A 75 -0.79 -69.54 -44.36
C CYS A 75 -1.36 -68.87 -43.11
N GLN A 76 -2.18 -69.60 -42.34
CA GLN A 76 -2.78 -69.07 -41.12
C GLN A 76 -1.74 -68.81 -40.03
N GLN A 77 -0.70 -69.65 -39.94
CA GLN A 77 0.42 -69.41 -39.04
C GLN A 77 1.17 -68.13 -39.39
N VAL A 78 1.47 -67.88 -40.67
CA VAL A 78 2.12 -66.64 -41.13
C VAL A 78 1.27 -65.40 -40.80
N VAL A 79 -0.05 -65.47 -41.01
CA VAL A 79 -0.98 -64.38 -40.66
C VAL A 79 -0.98 -64.14 -39.15
N ASN A 80 -1.03 -65.19 -38.34
CA ASN A 80 -1.00 -65.08 -36.88
C ASN A 80 0.31 -64.45 -36.39
N ASP A 81 1.46 -64.86 -36.95
CA ASP A 81 2.77 -64.30 -36.60
C ASP A 81 2.84 -62.80 -36.95
N SER A 82 2.29 -62.41 -38.11
CA SER A 82 2.18 -60.99 -38.50
C SER A 82 1.31 -60.19 -37.53
N ILE A 83 0.16 -60.74 -37.11
CA ILE A 83 -0.74 -60.08 -36.15
C ILE A 83 -0.07 -59.95 -34.78
N MET A 84 0.64 -60.98 -34.32
CA MET A 84 1.40 -60.92 -33.06
C MET A 84 2.45 -59.81 -33.10
N HIS A 85 3.21 -59.73 -34.19
CA HIS A 85 4.22 -58.68 -34.35
C HIS A 85 3.62 -57.27 -34.36
N ASP A 86 2.50 -57.07 -35.05
CA ASP A 86 1.79 -55.79 -35.06
C ASP A 86 1.26 -55.42 -33.67
N ASN A 87 0.73 -56.39 -32.92
CA ASN A 87 0.27 -56.18 -31.54
C ASN A 87 1.42 -55.79 -30.62
N GLU A 88 2.59 -56.45 -30.73
CA GLU A 88 3.80 -56.09 -29.99
C GLU A 88 4.26 -54.66 -30.32
N CYS A 89 4.26 -54.29 -31.60
CA CYS A 89 4.59 -52.93 -32.05
C CYS A 89 3.61 -51.88 -31.52
N GLN A 90 2.30 -52.20 -31.50
CA GLN A 90 1.28 -51.31 -30.93
C GLN A 90 1.41 -51.19 -29.42
N GLN A 91 1.73 -52.29 -28.71
CA GLN A 91 1.93 -52.28 -27.27
C GLN A 91 3.11 -51.39 -26.87
N GLU A 92 4.21 -51.42 -27.63
CA GLU A 92 5.35 -50.54 -27.37
C GLU A 92 5.01 -49.07 -27.65
N LYS A 93 4.25 -48.78 -28.71
CA LYS A 93 3.74 -47.41 -28.96
C LYS A 93 2.85 -46.91 -27.84
N LEU A 94 1.98 -47.76 -27.30
CA LEU A 94 1.13 -47.43 -26.14
C LEU A 94 1.98 -47.12 -24.92
N ARG A 95 2.98 -47.95 -24.60
CA ARG A 95 3.90 -47.71 -23.49
C ARG A 95 4.64 -46.37 -23.62
N VAL A 96 5.11 -46.04 -24.82
CA VAL A 96 5.77 -44.74 -25.09
C VAL A 96 4.79 -43.57 -24.93
N LEU A 97 3.54 -43.73 -25.36
CA LEU A 97 2.51 -42.70 -25.19
C LEU A 97 2.12 -42.51 -23.72
N GLU A 98 1.96 -43.60 -22.96
CA GLU A 98 1.70 -43.57 -21.52
C GLU A 98 2.79 -42.78 -20.79
N GLY A 99 4.07 -43.08 -21.06
CA GLY A 99 5.18 -42.33 -20.46
C GLY A 99 5.19 -40.84 -20.84
N LYS A 100 4.79 -40.49 -22.08
CA LYS A 100 4.65 -39.07 -22.48
C LYS A 100 3.50 -38.37 -21.76
N VAL A 101 2.39 -39.07 -21.54
CA VAL A 101 1.23 -38.54 -20.80
C VAL A 101 1.59 -38.32 -19.34
N GLU A 102 2.30 -39.26 -18.71
CA GLU A 102 2.78 -39.14 -17.35
C GLU A 102 3.71 -37.93 -17.17
N MET A 103 4.75 -37.79 -18.02
CA MET A 103 5.63 -36.63 -18.00
C MET A 103 4.89 -35.30 -18.22
N ALA A 104 3.87 -35.29 -19.08
CA ALA A 104 3.06 -34.10 -19.31
C ALA A 104 2.21 -33.74 -18.06
N HIS A 105 1.70 -34.74 -17.35
CA HIS A 105 0.97 -34.54 -16.09
C HIS A 105 1.88 -33.93 -15.02
N GLU A 106 3.06 -34.53 -14.80
CA GLU A 106 4.04 -34.02 -13.82
C GLU A 106 4.45 -32.57 -14.13
N PHE A 107 4.67 -32.26 -15.41
CA PHE A 107 4.98 -30.89 -15.83
C PHE A 107 3.83 -29.91 -15.55
N LEU A 108 2.59 -30.31 -15.82
CA LEU A 108 1.42 -29.47 -15.55
C LEU A 108 1.24 -29.24 -14.04
N ASP A 109 1.44 -30.26 -13.22
CA ASP A 109 1.38 -30.15 -11.76
C ASP A 109 2.45 -29.19 -11.22
N GLU A 110 3.69 -29.27 -11.73
CA GLU A 110 4.76 -28.33 -11.38
C GLU A 110 4.39 -26.90 -11.77
N LYS A 111 3.82 -26.70 -12.97
CA LYS A 111 3.38 -25.37 -13.42
C LYS A 111 2.22 -24.84 -12.61
N HIS A 112 1.30 -25.70 -12.19
CA HIS A 112 0.17 -25.31 -11.34
C HIS A 112 0.67 -24.84 -9.97
N ALA A 113 1.55 -25.60 -9.34
CA ALA A 113 2.15 -25.22 -8.05
C ALA A 113 2.95 -23.91 -8.13
N ALA A 114 3.69 -23.69 -9.23
CA ALA A 114 4.42 -22.44 -9.44
C ALA A 114 3.48 -21.24 -9.65
N LEU A 115 2.35 -21.44 -10.33
CA LEU A 115 1.34 -20.40 -10.52
C LEU A 115 0.67 -20.04 -9.20
N ASP A 116 0.30 -21.03 -8.39
CA ASP A 116 -0.30 -20.82 -7.07
C ASP A 116 0.65 -20.03 -6.15
N SER A 117 1.93 -20.41 -6.12
CA SER A 117 2.96 -19.68 -5.36
C SER A 117 3.09 -18.23 -5.83
N ALA A 118 3.08 -17.98 -7.15
CA ALA A 118 3.17 -16.63 -7.69
C ALA A 118 1.91 -15.80 -7.38
N GLN A 119 0.74 -16.43 -7.32
CA GLN A 119 -0.52 -15.81 -6.94
C GLN A 119 -0.50 -15.38 -5.46
N ASP A 120 0.01 -16.23 -4.57
CA ASP A 120 0.16 -15.92 -3.14
C ASP A 120 1.12 -14.76 -2.90
N ASP A 121 2.26 -14.74 -3.62
CA ASP A 121 3.22 -13.63 -3.59
C ASP A 121 2.59 -12.32 -4.07
N LEU A 122 1.82 -12.38 -5.15
CA LEU A 122 1.11 -11.22 -5.69
C LEU A 122 0.09 -10.69 -4.68
N MET A 123 -0.67 -11.56 -4.03
CA MET A 123 -1.64 -11.15 -3.01
C MET A 123 -0.96 -10.51 -1.80
N THR A 124 0.14 -11.08 -1.34
CA THR A 124 0.98 -10.50 -0.27
C THR A 124 1.49 -9.11 -0.66
N SER A 125 2.02 -8.97 -1.88
CA SER A 125 2.48 -7.68 -2.41
C SER A 125 1.36 -6.64 -2.47
N ARG A 126 0.15 -7.03 -2.90
CA ARG A 126 -1.02 -6.13 -2.95
C ARG A 126 -1.42 -5.61 -1.57
N VAL A 127 -1.38 -6.45 -0.55
CA VAL A 127 -1.66 -6.04 0.84
C VAL A 127 -0.63 -5.03 1.32
N GLU A 128 0.66 -5.26 1.05
CA GLU A 128 1.73 -4.34 1.45
C GLU A 128 1.65 -3.00 0.70
N VAL A 129 1.33 -3.01 -0.59
CA VAL A 129 1.08 -1.79 -1.37
C VAL A 129 -0.10 -0.99 -0.79
N ALA A 130 -1.20 -1.66 -0.41
CA ALA A 130 -2.34 -0.99 0.23
C ALA A 130 -1.94 -0.35 1.58
N ARG A 131 -1.20 -1.08 2.42
CA ARG A 131 -0.68 -0.58 3.70
C ARG A 131 0.20 0.66 3.51
N LEU A 132 1.14 0.61 2.56
CA LEU A 132 2.02 1.74 2.25
C LEU A 132 1.25 2.94 1.69
N GLN A 133 0.19 2.71 0.90
CA GLN A 133 -0.67 3.78 0.40
C GLN A 133 -1.39 4.51 1.54
N GLU A 134 -1.89 3.78 2.54
CA GLU A 134 -2.50 4.39 3.74
C GLU A 134 -1.49 5.21 4.53
N GLU A 135 -0.28 4.68 4.73
CA GLU A 135 0.80 5.38 5.43
C GLU A 135 1.20 6.69 4.71
N VAL A 136 1.37 6.63 3.39
CA VAL A 136 1.65 7.82 2.56
C VAL A 136 0.52 8.84 2.67
N GLN A 137 -0.74 8.40 2.66
CA GLN A 137 -1.88 9.30 2.81
C GLN A 137 -1.90 9.97 4.19
N GLY A 138 -1.62 9.22 5.26
CA GLY A 138 -1.49 9.75 6.62
C GLY A 138 -0.38 10.80 6.73
N LEU A 139 0.79 10.53 6.12
CA LEU A 139 1.90 11.48 6.08
C LEU A 139 1.54 12.76 5.31
N ARG A 140 0.83 12.66 4.19
CA ARG A 140 0.36 13.82 3.42
C ARG A 140 -0.54 14.73 4.25
N VAL A 141 -1.48 14.17 5.01
CA VAL A 141 -2.35 14.94 5.91
C VAL A 141 -1.53 15.65 6.99
N LYS A 142 -0.55 14.96 7.59
CA LYS A 142 0.34 15.55 8.60
C LYS A 142 1.16 16.71 8.03
N VAL A 143 1.72 16.55 6.83
CA VAL A 143 2.47 17.61 6.13
C VAL A 143 1.57 18.83 5.86
N GLN A 144 0.34 18.62 5.40
CA GLN A 144 -0.60 19.73 5.18
C GLN A 144 -0.92 20.47 6.48
N ARG A 145 -1.19 19.75 7.57
CA ARG A 145 -1.45 20.35 8.88
C ARG A 145 -0.24 21.16 9.39
N LEU A 146 0.97 20.60 9.27
CA LEU A 146 2.20 21.31 9.64
C LEU A 146 2.41 22.55 8.76
N GLY A 147 2.11 22.49 7.46
CA GLY A 147 2.18 23.64 6.57
C GLY A 147 1.21 24.76 6.95
N VAL A 148 0.00 24.44 7.41
CA VAL A 148 -0.93 25.44 7.99
C VAL A 148 -0.34 26.05 9.25
N SER A 149 0.13 25.23 10.19
CA SER A 149 0.73 25.70 11.44
C SER A 149 1.95 26.59 11.21
N GLN A 150 2.80 26.25 10.23
CA GLN A 150 3.98 27.03 9.88
C GLN A 150 3.60 28.40 9.33
N ARG A 151 2.61 28.48 8.43
CA ARG A 151 2.14 29.76 7.89
C ARG A 151 1.56 30.66 8.98
N THR A 152 0.79 30.09 9.91
CA THR A 152 0.30 30.82 11.09
C THR A 152 1.47 31.36 11.91
N LEU A 153 2.45 30.51 12.25
CA LEU A 153 3.62 30.93 13.03
C LEU A 153 4.43 32.03 12.36
N VAL A 154 4.62 31.95 11.03
CA VAL A 154 5.33 32.98 10.26
C VAL A 154 4.57 34.31 10.32
N ARG A 155 3.27 34.30 10.06
CA ARG A 155 2.43 35.51 10.14
C ARG A 155 2.45 36.12 11.55
N ASP A 156 2.34 35.28 12.57
CA ASP A 156 2.31 35.70 13.96
C ASP A 156 3.67 36.32 14.37
N TRP A 157 4.78 35.74 13.91
CA TRP A 157 6.12 36.30 14.07
C TRP A 157 6.32 37.62 13.33
N GLU A 158 5.88 37.70 12.07
CA GLU A 158 5.93 38.93 11.27
C GLU A 158 5.19 40.06 11.97
N TRP A 159 3.99 39.79 12.50
CA TRP A 159 3.23 40.78 13.26
C TRP A 159 3.95 41.19 14.56
N LEU A 160 4.52 40.24 15.30
CA LEU A 160 5.23 40.53 16.56
C LEU A 160 6.43 41.46 16.31
N VAL A 161 7.17 41.23 15.22
CA VAL A 161 8.31 42.05 14.82
C VAL A 161 7.86 43.41 14.29
N ALA A 162 6.82 43.46 13.47
CA ALA A 162 6.36 44.70 12.83
C ALA A 162 5.61 45.64 13.80
N GLU A 163 4.74 45.10 14.64
CA GLU A 163 3.84 45.88 15.50
C GLU A 163 3.98 45.55 16.98
N GLY A 164 4.28 44.31 17.34
CA GLY A 164 4.22 43.84 18.73
C GLY A 164 5.10 44.63 19.68
N CYS A 165 6.38 44.84 19.33
CA CYS A 165 7.29 45.65 20.15
C CYS A 165 6.80 47.09 20.30
N GLN A 166 6.34 47.72 19.22
CA GLN A 166 5.83 49.10 19.25
C GLN A 166 4.64 49.21 20.20
N ARG A 167 3.68 48.28 20.13
CA ARG A 167 2.50 48.30 21.01
C ARG A 167 2.87 48.16 22.49
N VAL A 168 3.86 47.31 22.83
CA VAL A 168 4.36 47.21 24.21
C VAL A 168 4.93 48.55 24.68
N PHE A 169 5.77 49.20 23.87
CA PHE A 169 6.33 50.51 24.22
C PHE A 169 5.26 51.59 24.36
N GLU A 170 4.28 51.63 23.47
CA GLU A 170 3.16 52.57 23.55
C GLU A 170 2.32 52.33 24.80
N ARG A 171 2.07 51.07 25.16
CA ARG A 171 1.36 50.69 26.38
C ARG A 171 2.12 51.12 27.64
N ILE A 172 3.44 50.91 27.69
CA ILE A 172 4.29 51.38 28.79
C ILE A 172 4.27 52.92 28.86
N ARG A 173 4.47 53.58 27.72
CA ARG A 173 4.50 55.04 27.64
C ARG A 173 3.19 55.68 28.11
N GLY A 174 2.05 55.05 27.80
CA GLY A 174 0.72 55.49 28.22
C GLY A 174 0.28 55.00 29.60
N SER A 175 1.13 54.23 30.31
CA SER A 175 0.80 53.73 31.64
C SER A 175 0.87 54.85 32.68
N ASN A 176 -0.07 54.85 33.63
CA ASN A 176 -0.10 55.86 34.70
C ASN A 176 1.16 55.78 35.55
N GLU A 177 1.73 54.60 35.75
CA GLU A 177 2.97 54.39 36.49
C GLU A 177 4.14 55.15 35.85
N TYR A 178 4.30 55.02 34.53
CA TYR A 178 5.37 55.68 33.79
C TYR A 178 5.16 57.20 33.68
N VAL A 179 3.92 57.63 33.41
CA VAL A 179 3.56 59.05 33.31
C VAL A 179 3.77 59.76 34.66
N GLN A 180 3.39 59.13 35.77
CA GLN A 180 3.58 59.70 37.11
C GLN A 180 5.07 59.91 37.42
N LEU A 181 5.91 58.89 37.18
CA LEU A 181 7.35 58.97 37.45
C LEU A 181 8.04 60.03 36.57
N LEU A 182 7.64 60.16 35.30
CA LEU A 182 8.08 61.26 34.46
C LEU A 182 7.65 62.63 35.00
N GLY A 183 6.42 62.73 35.51
CA GLY A 183 5.91 63.93 36.17
C GLY A 183 6.71 64.31 37.42
N ASP A 184 7.11 63.33 38.23
CA ASP A 184 7.91 63.52 39.43
C ASP A 184 9.33 64.02 39.07
N VAL A 185 9.97 63.41 38.06
CA VAL A 185 11.28 63.88 37.55
C VAL A 185 11.19 65.29 37.00
N ASN A 186 10.15 65.61 36.22
CA ASN A 186 9.96 66.95 35.69
C ASN A 186 9.76 67.98 36.82
N SER A 187 8.98 67.64 37.83
CA SER A 187 8.74 68.49 39.01
C SER A 187 10.02 68.72 39.80
N ALA A 188 10.81 67.68 40.03
CA ALA A 188 12.10 67.78 40.72
C ALA A 188 13.12 68.60 39.92
N CYS A 189 13.14 68.46 38.60
CA CYS A 189 13.99 69.26 37.71
C CYS A 189 13.65 70.76 37.81
N MET A 190 12.35 71.09 37.79
CA MET A 190 11.88 72.47 37.96
C MET A 190 12.28 73.03 39.33
N ALA A 191 12.18 72.24 40.40
CA ALA A 191 12.62 72.64 41.74
C ALA A 191 14.13 72.91 41.78
N VAL A 192 14.96 72.02 41.22
CA VAL A 192 16.41 72.24 41.11
C VAL A 192 16.74 73.50 40.30
N GLY A 193 16.06 73.72 39.18
CA GLY A 193 16.20 74.92 38.36
C GLY A 193 15.89 76.20 39.16
N TYR A 194 14.80 76.19 39.92
CA TYR A 194 14.42 77.28 40.81
C TYR A 194 15.48 77.55 41.89
N GLN A 195 15.97 76.50 42.58
CA GLN A 195 17.01 76.63 43.61
C GLN A 195 18.34 77.14 43.04
N ASN A 196 18.72 76.69 41.85
CA ASN A 196 19.92 77.19 41.17
C ASN A 196 19.78 78.65 40.76
N GLY A 197 18.61 79.06 40.26
CA GLY A 197 18.29 80.46 39.96
C GLY A 197 18.37 81.34 41.21
N LEU A 198 17.79 80.88 42.33
CA LEU A 198 17.83 81.58 43.61
C LEU A 198 19.27 81.75 44.11
N ARG A 199 20.08 80.68 44.10
CA ARG A 199 21.49 80.71 44.49
C ARG A 199 22.31 81.68 43.63
N ALA A 200 22.09 81.67 42.32
CA ALA A 200 22.77 82.59 41.40
C ALA A 200 22.36 84.05 41.68
N GLY A 201 21.09 84.33 41.95
CA GLY A 201 20.60 85.67 42.28
C GLY A 201 21.12 86.20 43.62
N TYR A 202 21.11 85.36 44.66
CA TYR A 202 21.61 85.73 46.00
C TYR A 202 23.10 86.06 46.02
N LYS A 203 23.91 85.40 45.17
CA LYS A 203 25.33 85.73 44.99
C LYS A 203 25.57 87.21 44.62
N TYR A 204 24.57 87.87 44.02
CA TYR A 204 24.63 89.27 43.61
C TYR A 204 23.74 90.20 44.45
N ALA A 205 23.11 89.70 45.51
CA ALA A 205 22.26 90.51 46.37
C ALA A 205 23.10 91.39 47.31
N ALA A 206 22.84 92.71 47.31
CA ALA A 206 23.54 93.69 48.13
C ALA A 206 23.12 93.70 49.61
N GLN A 207 22.12 92.90 49.98
CA GLN A 207 21.51 92.84 51.31
C GLN A 207 22.04 91.60 52.03
N GLY A 208 22.81 91.80 53.11
CA GLY A 208 23.62 90.77 53.78
C GLY A 208 22.88 89.64 54.53
N THR A 209 21.76 89.15 54.01
CA THR A 209 21.10 87.92 54.45
C THR A 209 21.72 86.69 53.78
N VAL A 210 22.00 85.64 54.54
CA VAL A 210 22.51 84.36 54.00
C VAL A 210 21.39 83.60 53.29
N LEU A 211 21.73 82.88 52.21
CA LEU A 211 20.75 82.19 51.34
C LEU A 211 19.94 81.14 52.12
N GLU A 212 20.60 80.47 53.05
CA GLU A 212 20.06 79.40 53.89
C GLU A 212 18.90 79.88 54.79
N ASP A 213 18.84 81.18 55.10
CA ASP A 213 17.76 81.77 55.90
C ASP A 213 16.50 82.09 55.07
N SER A 214 16.56 81.92 53.74
CA SER A 214 15.41 82.15 52.87
C SER A 214 14.39 81.02 53.00
N THR A 215 13.13 81.38 53.28
CA THR A 215 12.00 80.43 53.31
C THR A 215 11.73 79.74 51.97
N CYS A 216 12.28 80.26 50.87
CA CYS A 216 12.15 79.68 49.53
C CYS A 216 13.34 78.80 49.15
N TYR A 217 14.41 78.77 49.95
CA TYR A 217 15.56 77.90 49.70
C TYR A 217 15.30 76.49 50.22
N ASP A 218 15.49 75.52 49.34
CA ASP A 218 15.38 74.09 49.66
C ASP A 218 16.67 73.37 49.22
N PRO A 219 17.55 72.97 50.17
CA PRO A 219 18.78 72.26 49.85
C PRO A 219 18.52 70.81 49.40
N THR A 220 17.32 70.27 49.61
CA THR A 220 16.99 68.87 49.31
C THR A 220 16.58 68.63 47.86
N ALA A 221 16.29 69.69 47.10
CA ALA A 221 15.84 69.59 45.70
C ALA A 221 16.78 68.75 44.81
N GLN A 222 18.10 68.84 45.02
CA GLN A 222 19.08 68.05 44.26
C GLN A 222 19.01 66.56 44.58
N GLN A 223 18.81 66.21 45.86
CA GLN A 223 18.63 64.84 46.28
C GLN A 223 17.32 64.28 45.73
N TRP A 224 16.24 65.06 45.83
CA TRP A 224 14.94 64.67 45.27
C TRP A 224 15.00 64.40 43.76
N MET A 225 15.69 65.23 42.98
CA MET A 225 15.91 64.97 41.56
C MET A 225 16.67 63.65 41.31
N THR A 226 17.67 63.36 42.13
CA THR A 226 18.43 62.10 42.06
C THR A 226 17.53 60.91 42.36
N ASP A 227 16.76 60.98 43.45
CA ASP A 227 15.85 59.92 43.88
C ASP A 227 14.74 59.68 42.85
N ALA A 228 14.14 60.73 42.30
CA ALA A 228 13.11 60.63 41.26
C ALA A 228 13.67 59.99 39.98
N THR A 229 14.90 60.34 39.58
CA THR A 229 15.56 59.75 38.41
C THR A 229 15.85 58.26 38.64
N LEU A 230 16.33 57.90 39.84
CA LEU A 230 16.57 56.51 40.21
C LEU A 230 15.27 55.69 40.27
N ALA A 231 14.18 56.27 40.80
CA ALA A 231 12.87 55.63 40.83
C ALA A 231 12.34 55.34 39.43
N LEU A 232 12.46 56.31 38.50
CA LEU A 232 12.09 56.11 37.09
C LEU A 232 12.96 55.02 36.42
N ALA A 233 14.26 54.96 36.72
CA ALA A 233 15.16 53.96 36.13
C ALA A 233 14.93 52.54 36.69
N ALA A 234 14.50 52.41 37.94
CA ALA A 234 14.32 51.12 38.62
C ALA A 234 12.92 50.51 38.43
N VAL A 235 11.94 51.29 37.96
CA VAL A 235 10.56 50.78 37.82
C VAL A 235 10.48 49.70 36.75
N THR A 236 9.83 48.58 37.08
CA THR A 236 9.40 47.60 36.08
C THR A 236 7.91 47.83 35.81
N PRO A 237 7.53 48.26 34.59
CA PRO A 237 6.13 48.43 34.23
C PRO A 237 5.30 47.17 34.48
N SER A 238 4.08 47.34 35.00
CA SER A 238 3.16 46.24 35.34
C SER A 238 2.90 45.30 34.15
N ILE A 239 2.82 45.84 32.94
CA ILE A 239 2.71 45.08 31.69
C ILE A 239 3.87 44.11 31.46
N LEU A 240 5.11 44.52 31.76
CA LEU A 240 6.28 43.65 31.60
C LEU A 240 6.27 42.52 32.64
N SER A 241 5.83 42.82 33.87
CA SER A 241 5.66 41.80 34.91
C SER A 241 4.57 40.79 34.55
N GLN A 242 3.46 41.24 33.95
CA GLN A 242 2.39 40.35 33.47
C GLN A 242 2.87 39.44 32.35
N LEU A 243 3.57 40.00 31.34
CA LEU A 243 4.15 39.23 30.24
C LEU A 243 5.20 38.22 30.73
N ALA A 244 6.02 38.59 31.72
CA ALA A 244 6.99 37.68 32.31
C ALA A 244 6.32 36.51 33.07
N ALA A 245 5.13 36.73 33.63
CA ALA A 245 4.37 35.71 34.34
C ALA A 245 3.60 34.74 33.41
N THR A 246 3.39 35.10 32.14
CA THR A 246 2.60 34.32 31.17
C THR A 246 3.39 33.99 29.89
N PRO A 247 4.41 33.11 29.97
CA PRO A 247 5.29 32.79 28.82
C PRO A 247 4.58 32.05 27.67
N HIS A 248 3.37 31.54 27.89
CA HIS A 248 2.57 30.81 26.91
C HIS A 248 1.31 31.57 26.48
N ILE A 249 1.30 32.89 26.65
CA ILE A 249 0.19 33.74 26.19
C ILE A 249 -0.02 33.57 24.68
N SER A 250 -1.28 33.44 24.25
CA SER A 250 -1.60 33.40 22.83
C SER A 250 -1.38 34.77 22.17
N LEU A 251 -1.21 34.80 20.84
CA LEU A 251 -1.03 36.07 20.14
C LEU A 251 -2.23 37.01 20.32
N ASP A 252 -3.44 36.46 20.29
CA ASP A 252 -4.68 37.24 20.44
C ASP A 252 -4.77 37.87 21.84
N GLU A 253 -4.41 37.12 22.89
CA GLU A 253 -4.34 37.64 24.25
C GLU A 253 -3.23 38.68 24.40
N PHE A 254 -2.06 38.46 23.78
CA PHE A 254 -0.98 39.43 23.76
C PHE A 254 -1.40 40.74 23.07
N GLN A 255 -2.11 40.64 21.94
CA GLN A 255 -2.68 41.78 21.22
C GLN A 255 -3.70 42.54 22.07
N ALA A 256 -4.59 41.82 22.75
CA ALA A 256 -5.57 42.43 23.65
C ALA A 256 -4.87 43.16 24.81
N LEU A 257 -3.86 42.52 25.41
CA LEU A 257 -3.12 43.07 26.53
C LEU A 257 -2.30 44.33 26.17
N THR A 258 -1.78 44.37 24.95
CA THR A 258 -0.97 45.49 24.43
C THR A 258 -1.78 46.51 23.64
N SER A 259 -3.09 46.31 23.50
CA SER A 259 -3.96 47.27 22.84
C SER A 259 -3.97 48.59 23.61
N VAL A 260 -3.71 49.69 22.89
CA VAL A 260 -3.81 51.03 23.45
C VAL A 260 -5.29 51.41 23.44
N VAL A 261 -5.90 51.50 24.64
CA VAL A 261 -7.22 52.11 24.78
C VAL A 261 -7.04 53.61 24.52
N ASP A 262 -7.51 54.09 23.37
CA ASP A 262 -7.54 55.52 23.09
C ASP A 262 -8.50 56.18 24.09
N PRO A 263 -8.01 57.07 24.98
CA PRO A 263 -8.85 57.72 25.99
C PRO A 263 -9.95 58.61 25.39
N ASN A 264 -9.91 58.89 24.08
CA ASN A 264 -10.93 59.68 23.37
C ASN A 264 -11.99 58.84 22.65
N THR A 265 -11.94 57.51 22.72
CA THR A 265 -13.01 56.67 22.15
C THR A 265 -14.08 56.45 23.20
N PRO A 266 -15.30 57.02 23.08
CA PRO A 266 -16.38 56.72 23.98
C PRO A 266 -16.76 55.25 23.80
N GLY A 267 -16.77 54.50 24.91
CA GLY A 267 -17.08 53.08 24.92
C GLY A 267 -18.43 52.76 24.26
N VAL A 268 -18.42 51.68 23.48
CA VAL A 268 -19.62 50.90 23.13
C VAL A 268 -19.98 50.04 24.33
#